data_AF-A0A7Y3DZS1-F1
#
_entry.id   AF-A0A7Y3DZS1-F1
#
_cell.length_a   1.000
_cell.length_b   1.000
_cell.length_c   1.000
_cell.angle_alpha   90.00
_cell.angle_beta   90.00
_cell.angle_gamma   90.00
#
_symmetry.space_group_name_H-M   'P 1'
#
loop_
_entity.id
_entity.type
_entity.pdbx_description
1 polymer ?
#
loop_
_entity_poly.entity_id
_entity_poly.type
_entity_poly.pdbx_seq_one_letter_code
_entity_poly.pdbx_strand_id
1 'polypeptide(L)'
;HLKPTASTYHNTSKYLQGEAMYRMRYGFIITLITAVKLAWRRKRFRLLWDYLLGFYNAWINKSSFLVTEDQGKFIRKIRWRGIRGKFI
;
A
#
# COMPACT_ATOMS: atom_id res chain seq x y z
N HIS A 1 -6.47 -25.48 -23.74
CA HIS A 1 -5.28 -25.06 -22.97
C HIS A 1 -5.61 -23.80 -22.16
N LEU A 2 -6.08 -23.95 -20.91
CA LEU A 2 -6.27 -22.82 -20.00
C LEU A 2 -4.92 -22.51 -19.36
N LYS A 3 -4.39 -21.31 -19.61
CA LYS A 3 -3.11 -20.86 -19.05
C LYS A 3 -3.20 -20.87 -17.52
N PRO A 4 -2.32 -21.57 -16.79
CA PRO A 4 -2.27 -21.55 -15.33
C PRO A 4 -1.58 -20.27 -14.87
N THR A 5 -2.16 -19.11 -15.16
CA THR A 5 -1.61 -17.79 -14.77
C THR A 5 -2.29 -17.20 -13.52
N ALA A 6 -3.32 -17.86 -12.98
CA ALA A 6 -4.12 -17.33 -11.87
C ALA A 6 -3.73 -17.86 -10.48
N SER A 7 -3.04 -19.00 -10.37
CA SER A 7 -2.81 -19.68 -9.08
C SER A 7 -1.72 -19.04 -8.23
N THR A 8 -0.72 -18.39 -8.83
CA THR A 8 0.34 -17.65 -8.09
C THR A 8 -0.13 -16.29 -7.58
N TYR A 9 -1.26 -15.76 -8.07
CA TYR A 9 -1.82 -14.47 -7.65
C TYR A 9 -2.52 -14.51 -6.28
N HIS A 10 -2.97 -15.69 -5.84
CA HIS A 10 -3.91 -15.78 -4.72
C HIS A 10 -3.26 -15.56 -3.33
N ASN A 11 -1.95 -15.89 -3.17
CA ASN A 11 -1.26 -15.76 -1.88
C ASN A 11 -0.48 -14.45 -1.72
N THR A 12 0.10 -13.90 -2.80
CA THR A 12 0.81 -12.60 -2.79
C THR A 12 -0.15 -11.40 -2.78
N SER A 13 -1.42 -11.59 -3.18
CA SER A 13 -2.50 -10.60 -3.15
C SER A 13 -2.63 -9.84 -1.82
N LYS A 14 -2.39 -10.53 -0.69
CA LYS A 14 -2.55 -9.93 0.65
C LYS A 14 -1.54 -8.80 0.89
N TYR A 15 -0.32 -8.96 0.41
CA TYR A 15 0.80 -8.02 0.63
C TYR A 15 0.96 -7.00 -0.51
N LEU A 16 0.36 -7.27 -1.67
CA LEU A 16 0.41 -6.43 -2.88
C LEU A 16 -0.03 -4.98 -2.62
N GLN A 17 -0.98 -4.75 -1.70
CA GLN A 17 -1.40 -3.38 -1.39
C GLN A 17 -0.31 -2.58 -0.68
N GLY A 18 0.38 -3.19 0.30
CA GLY A 18 1.50 -2.57 1.00
C GLY A 18 2.66 -2.26 0.05
N GLU A 19 2.98 -3.23 -0.82
CA GLU A 19 4.01 -3.06 -1.85
C GLU A 19 3.64 -1.96 -2.86
N ALA A 20 2.39 -1.92 -3.33
CA ALA A 20 1.93 -0.88 -4.24
C ALA A 20 2.05 0.51 -3.62
N MET A 21 1.74 0.67 -2.33
CA MET A 21 1.92 1.94 -1.62
C MET A 21 3.39 2.37 -1.56
N TYR A 22 4.31 1.42 -1.36
CA TYR A 22 5.74 1.69 -1.42
C TYR A 22 6.16 2.14 -2.83
N ARG A 23 5.77 1.39 -3.87
CA ARG A 23 6.11 1.69 -5.26
C ARG A 23 5.51 3.02 -5.75
N MET A 24 4.38 3.45 -5.20
CA MET A 24 3.78 4.77 -5.42
C MET A 24 4.39 5.90 -4.58
N ARG A 25 5.46 5.63 -3.81
CA ARG A 25 6.15 6.61 -2.94
C ARG A 25 5.23 7.28 -1.91
N TYR A 26 4.16 6.61 -1.46
CA TYR A 26 3.26 7.16 -0.44
C TYR A 26 4.00 7.45 0.87
N GLY A 27 4.96 6.60 1.22
CA GLY A 27 5.72 6.66 2.47
C GLY A 27 5.01 5.96 3.63
N PHE A 28 5.76 5.64 4.67
CA PHE A 28 5.30 4.79 5.77
C PHE A 28 4.06 5.33 6.49
N ILE A 29 4.01 6.64 6.77
CA ILE A 29 2.92 7.27 7.53
C ILE A 29 1.56 7.14 6.81
N ILE A 30 1.51 7.40 5.50
CA ILE A 30 0.27 7.30 4.73
C ILE A 30 -0.18 5.84 4.63
N THR A 31 0.77 4.92 4.44
CA THR A 31 0.48 3.48 4.43
C THR A 31 -0.12 3.04 5.75
N LEU A 32 0.46 3.46 6.88
CA LEU A 32 -0.04 3.14 8.22
C LEU A 32 -1.46 3.67 8.44
N ILE A 33 -1.73 4.94 8.14
CA ILE A 33 -3.08 5.53 8.27
C ILE A 33 -4.09 4.76 7.41
N THR A 34 -3.71 4.41 6.18
CA THR A 34 -4.59 3.69 5.25
C THR A 34 -4.85 2.26 5.74
N ALA A 35 -3.82 1.56 6.21
CA ALA A 35 -3.91 0.21 6.75
C ALA A 35 -4.79 0.18 8.01
N VAL A 36 -4.59 1.10 8.96
CA VAL A 36 -5.42 1.24 10.17
C VAL A 36 -6.88 1.49 9.79
N LYS A 37 -7.13 2.46 8.92
CA LYS A 37 -8.48 2.82 8.47
C LYS A 37 -9.20 1.64 7.82
N LEU A 38 -8.51 0.88 6.97
CA LEU A 38 -9.08 -0.27 6.29
C LEU A 38 -9.30 -1.45 7.23
N ALA A 39 -8.33 -1.73 8.11
CA ALA A 39 -8.43 -2.77 9.12
C ALA A 39 -9.61 -2.53 10.06
N TRP A 40 -9.83 -1.26 10.46
CA TRP A 40 -10.99 -0.87 11.25
C TRP A 40 -12.30 -1.05 10.48
N ARG A 41 -12.39 -0.55 9.24
CA ARG A 41 -13.59 -0.74 8.39
C ARG A 41 -13.96 -2.20 8.17
N ARG A 42 -12.95 -3.07 7.99
CA ARG A 42 -13.16 -4.49 7.76
C ARG A 42 -13.18 -5.33 9.05
N LYS A 43 -12.98 -4.70 10.22
CA LYS A 43 -12.82 -5.36 11.54
C LYS A 43 -11.81 -6.51 11.53
N ARG A 44 -10.75 -6.38 10.73
CA ARG A 44 -9.71 -7.41 10.53
C ARG A 44 -8.34 -6.82 10.78
N PHE A 45 -7.84 -6.95 12.01
CA PHE A 45 -6.53 -6.44 12.41
C PHE A 45 -5.36 -7.13 11.68
N ARG A 46 -5.53 -8.38 11.23
CA ARG A 46 -4.54 -9.06 10.39
C ARG A 46 -4.21 -8.29 9.11
N LEU A 47 -5.19 -7.58 8.52
CA LEU A 47 -4.95 -6.78 7.31
C LEU A 47 -3.95 -5.65 7.53
N LEU A 48 -3.89 -5.09 8.75
CA LEU A 48 -2.90 -4.07 9.06
C LEU A 48 -1.48 -4.66 8.97
N TRP A 49 -1.27 -5.83 9.59
CA TRP A 49 0.00 -6.53 9.52
C TRP A 49 0.36 -6.94 8.11
N ASP A 50 -0.60 -7.44 7.33
CA ASP A 50 -0.36 -7.79 5.93
C ASP A 50 0.15 -6.57 5.12
N TYR A 51 -0.44 -5.40 5.31
CA TYR A 51 -0.05 -4.20 4.56
C TYR A 51 1.32 -3.69 5.00
N LEU A 52 1.61 -3.73 6.30
CA LEU A 52 2.92 -3.34 6.83
C LEU A 52 4.02 -4.29 6.35
N LEU A 53 3.78 -5.60 6.39
CA LEU A 53 4.70 -6.61 5.87
C LEU A 53 4.93 -6.44 4.37
N GLY A 54 3.89 -6.17 3.58
CA GLY A 54 4.03 -5.90 2.15
C GLY A 54 4.86 -4.65 1.85
N PHE A 55 4.64 -3.57 2.59
CA PHE A 55 5.43 -2.34 2.47
C PHE A 55 6.89 -2.57 2.90
N TYR A 56 7.11 -3.27 4.01
CA TYR A 56 8.42 -3.57 4.54
C TYR A 56 9.22 -4.49 3.60
N ASN A 57 8.58 -5.53 3.05
CA ASN A 57 9.18 -6.39 2.05
C ASN A 57 9.59 -5.58 0.81
N ALA A 58 8.74 -4.69 0.31
CA ALA A 58 9.08 -3.84 -0.83
C ALA A 58 10.23 -2.88 -0.54
N TRP A 59 10.34 -2.41 0.71
CA TRP A 59 11.44 -1.57 1.17
C TRP A 59 12.77 -2.33 1.25
N ILE A 60 12.77 -3.53 1.85
CA ILE A 60 13.96 -4.40 1.89
C ILE A 60 14.41 -4.77 0.49
N ASN A 61 13.48 -5.20 -0.36
CA ASN A 61 13.77 -5.61 -1.74
C ASN A 61 14.08 -4.41 -2.65
N LYS A 62 14.02 -3.17 -2.12
CA LYS A 62 14.20 -1.92 -2.88
C LYS A 62 13.41 -1.94 -4.19
N SER A 63 12.16 -2.42 -4.13
CA SER A 63 11.30 -2.59 -5.30
C SER A 63 11.24 -1.30 -6.11
N SER A 64 11.42 -1.41 -7.43
CA SER A 64 11.44 -0.25 -8.32
C SER A 64 10.17 0.58 -8.16
N PHE A 65 10.36 1.87 -7.91
CA PHE A 65 9.28 2.83 -7.82
C PHE A 65 8.59 2.95 -9.18
N LEU A 66 7.25 2.94 -9.15
CA LEU A 66 6.41 3.13 -10.34
C LEU A 66 6.33 4.60 -10.74
N VAL A 67 6.63 5.49 -9.80
CA VAL A 67 6.51 6.94 -9.96
C VAL A 67 7.82 7.63 -9.65
N THR A 68 8.07 8.72 -10.35
CA THR A 68 9.20 9.61 -10.06
C THR A 68 9.02 10.29 -8.70
N GLU A 69 10.08 10.90 -8.18
CA GLU A 69 10.02 11.56 -6.88
C GLU A 69 8.98 12.69 -6.86
N ASP A 70 8.89 13.47 -7.93
CA ASP A 70 7.97 14.59 -8.02
C ASP A 70 6.51 14.15 -8.18
N GLN A 71 6.27 13.08 -8.94
CA GLN A 71 4.96 12.42 -8.97
C GLN A 71 4.59 11.88 -7.58
N GLY A 72 5.54 11.26 -6.87
CA GLY A 72 5.36 10.81 -5.49
C GLY A 72 4.99 11.95 -4.53
N LYS A 73 5.67 13.10 -4.62
CA LYS A 73 5.35 14.31 -3.83
C LYS A 73 3.95 14.82 -4.13
N PHE A 74 3.56 14.88 -5.41
CA PHE A 74 2.23 15.31 -5.82
C PHE A 74 1.13 14.40 -5.27
N ILE A 75 1.29 13.09 -5.45
CA ILE A 75 0.40 12.06 -4.93
C ILE A 75 0.26 12.16 -3.40
N ARG A 76 1.39 12.28 -2.69
CA ARG A 76 1.44 12.45 -1.23
C ARG A 76 0.70 13.71 -0.80
N LYS A 77 0.90 14.84 -1.50
CA LYS A 77 0.19 16.11 -1.23
C LYS A 77 -1.33 15.96 -1.36
N ILE A 78 -1.81 15.30 -2.43
CA ILE A 78 -3.24 15.04 -2.62
C ILE A 78 -3.79 14.16 -1.49
N ARG A 79 -3.09 13.08 -1.14
CA ARG A 79 -3.53 12.17 -0.07
C ARG A 79 -3.59 12.87 1.28
N TRP A 80 -2.58 13.67 1.63
CA TRP A 80 -2.60 14.47 2.85
C TRP A 80 -3.75 15.47 2.86
N ARG A 81 -4.05 16.12 1.73
CA ARG A 81 -5.21 17.02 1.63
C ARG A 81 -6.52 16.28 1.92
N GLY A 82 -6.69 15.09 1.35
CA GLY A 82 -7.87 14.25 1.58
C GLY A 82 -7.96 13.65 2.99
N ILE A 83 -6.83 13.40 3.65
CA ILE A 83 -6.81 12.98 5.06
C ILE A 83 -7.18 14.17 5.94
N ARG A 84 -6.54 15.33 5.75
CA ARG A 84 -6.80 16.56 6.52
C ARG A 84 -8.25 17.01 6.43
N GLY A 85 -8.84 17.05 5.24
CA GLY A 85 -10.25 17.43 5.08
C GLY A 85 -11.28 16.41 5.57
N LYS A 86 -10.85 15.32 6.23
CA LYS A 86 -11.73 14.43 7.00
C LYS A 86 -11.57 14.58 8.52
N PHE A 87 -10.51 15.25 8.95
CA PHE A 87 -10.20 15.54 10.35
C PHE A 87 -10.42 17.01 10.72
N ILE A 88 -10.46 17.90 9.71
CA ILE A 88 -10.85 19.31 9.75
C ILE A 88 -12.12 19.42 8.91
#